data_AF-A0A3D3Z9M2-F1
#
_entry.id   AF-A0A3D3Z9M2-F1
#
_cell.length_a   1.000
_cell.length_b   1.000
_cell.length_c   1.000
_cell.angle_alpha   90.00
_cell.angle_beta   90.00
_cell.angle_gamma   90.00
#
_symmetry.space_group_name_H-M   'P 1'
#
loop_
_entity.id
_entity.type
_entity.pdbx_description
1 polymer ?
#
loop_
_entity_poly.entity_id
_entity_poly.type
_entity_poly.pdbx_seq_one_letter_code
_entity_poly.pdbx_strand_id
1 'polypeptide(L)' 'STWLVTGTWLERLVQNINFEDYESRNYFDQQLRKVGLFARLEEMGIADGDTVDIYDFEFEYQR' A
#
# COMPACT_ATOMS: atom_id res chain seq x y z
N SER A 1 13.40 5.06 -5.20
CA SER A 1 13.65 3.65 -4.84
C SER A 1 12.33 2.87 -4.85
N THR A 2 12.36 1.55 -4.95
CA THR A 2 11.14 0.71 -4.87
C THR A 2 11.10 -0.05 -3.56
N TRP A 3 9.99 0.06 -2.84
CA TRP A 3 9.73 -0.55 -1.55
C TRP A 3 8.72 -1.68 -1.71
N LEU A 4 9.19 -2.92 -1.62
CA LEU A 4 8.33 -4.10 -1.67
C LEU A 4 7.68 -4.35 -0.30
N VAL A 5 6.36 -4.34 -0.24
CA VAL A 5 5.60 -4.61 0.98
C VAL A 5 4.88 -5.94 0.84
N THR A 6 5.15 -6.86 1.77
CA THR A 6 4.54 -8.19 1.80
C THR A 6 4.04 -8.53 3.19
N GLY A 7 3.06 -9.43 3.27
CA GLY A 7 2.56 -9.93 4.55
C GLY A 7 1.26 -10.70 4.42
N THR A 8 1.04 -11.67 5.30
CA THR A 8 -0.12 -12.59 5.22
C THR A 8 -1.47 -11.88 5.30
N TRP A 9 -1.58 -10.81 6.10
CA TRP A 9 -2.80 -10.00 6.14
C TRP A 9 -3.00 -9.22 4.84
N LEU A 10 -1.92 -8.67 4.28
CA LEU A 10 -1.96 -7.85 3.08
C LEU A 10 -2.29 -8.71 1.84
N GLU A 11 -1.74 -9.92 1.75
CA GLU A 11 -2.09 -10.92 0.74
C GLU A 11 -3.61 -11.20 0.73
N ARG A 12 -4.19 -11.46 1.90
CA ARG A 12 -5.64 -11.69 2.04
C ARG A 12 -6.45 -10.46 1.70
N LEU A 13 -5.96 -9.27 2.04
CA LEU A 13 -6.63 -8.03 1.69
C LEU A 13 -6.67 -7.88 0.16
N VAL A 14 -5.52 -7.93 -0.51
CA VAL A 14 -5.36 -7.79 -1.97
C VAL A 14 -6.24 -8.79 -2.72
N GLN A 15 -6.31 -10.05 -2.27
CA GLN A 15 -7.17 -11.08 -2.89
C GLN A 15 -8.67 -10.73 -2.91
N ASN A 16 -9.12 -9.81 -2.04
CA ASN A 16 -10.51 -9.38 -1.95
C ASN A 16 -10.76 -7.98 -2.54
N ILE A 17 -9.75 -7.35 -3.15
CA ILE A 17 -9.87 -6.03 -3.76
C ILE A 17 -10.00 -6.17 -5.27
N ASN A 18 -11.04 -5.55 -5.82
CA ASN A 18 -11.11 -5.30 -7.26
C ASN A 18 -10.41 -3.96 -7.57
N PHE A 19 -9.21 -4.00 -8.13
CA PHE A 19 -8.46 -2.78 -8.45
C PHE A 19 -9.02 -2.00 -9.65
N GLU A 20 -9.91 -2.58 -10.45
CA GLU A 20 -10.61 -1.88 -11.52
C GLU A 20 -11.73 -0.96 -10.97
N ASP A 21 -12.22 -1.25 -9.77
CA ASP A 21 -13.27 -0.47 -9.10
C ASP A 21 -12.68 0.63 -8.20
N TYR A 22 -13.21 1.85 -8.35
CA TYR A 22 -12.72 3.01 -7.61
C TYR A 22 -13.01 2.92 -6.11
N GLU A 23 -14.20 2.45 -5.72
CA GLU A 23 -14.56 2.33 -4.31
C GLU A 23 -13.68 1.30 -3.60
N SER A 24 -13.43 0.17 -4.25
CA SER A 24 -12.56 -0.90 -3.77
C SER A 24 -11.11 -0.41 -3.57
N ARG A 25 -10.57 0.39 -4.50
CA ARG A 25 -9.25 1.02 -4.34
C ARG A 25 -9.20 2.01 -3.18
N ASN A 26 -10.23 2.84 -3.03
CA ASN A 26 -10.31 3.78 -1.91
C ASN A 26 -10.43 3.04 -0.56
N TYR A 27 -11.18 1.94 -0.51
CA TYR A 27 -11.25 1.08 0.66
C TYR A 27 -9.87 0.46 0.97
N PHE A 28 -9.15 -0.03 -0.03
CA PHE A 28 -7.81 -0.57 0.12
C PHE A 28 -6.85 0.46 0.75
N ASP A 29 -6.76 1.67 0.19
CA ASP A 29 -5.93 2.75 0.73
C ASP A 29 -6.31 3.07 2.20
N GLN A 30 -7.60 3.14 2.51
CA GLN A 30 -8.05 3.33 3.89
C GLN A 30 -7.62 2.21 4.83
N GLN A 31 -7.60 0.95 4.39
CA GLN A 31 -7.09 -0.15 5.21
C GLN A 31 -5.59 -0.01 5.46
N LEU A 32 -4.80 0.38 4.45
CA LEU A 32 -3.36 0.64 4.61
C LEU A 32 -3.09 1.75 5.64
N ARG A 33 -3.88 2.83 5.59
CA ARG A 33 -3.81 3.92 6.58
C ARG A 33 -4.20 3.44 7.98
N LYS A 34 -5.27 2.64 8.09
CA LYS A 34 -5.76 2.13 9.38
C LYS A 34 -4.75 1.24 10.11
N VAL A 35 -4.01 0.40 9.37
CA VAL A 35 -3.00 -0.49 9.98
C VAL A 35 -1.67 0.23 10.23
N GLY A 36 -1.54 1.50 9.84
CA GLY A 36 -0.33 2.29 10.04
C GLY A 36 0.81 1.91 9.09
N LEU A 37 0.52 1.37 7.90
CA LEU A 37 1.57 0.98 6.94
C LEU A 37 2.47 2.18 6.60
N PHE A 38 1.88 3.34 6.32
CA PHE A 38 2.62 4.54 5.94
C PHE A 38 3.52 5.05 7.06
N ALA A 39 3.02 5.08 8.30
CA ALA A 39 3.85 5.45 9.46
C ALA A 39 5.06 4.52 9.59
N ARG A 40 4.87 3.22 9.33
CA ARG A 40 5.97 2.26 9.36
C ARG A 40 6.99 2.50 8.23
N LEU A 41 6.53 2.83 7.03
CA LEU A 41 7.41 3.17 5.91
C LEU A 41 8.20 4.47 6.19
N GLU A 42 7.56 5.48 6.78
CA GLU A 42 8.22 6.73 7.21
C GLU A 42 9.31 6.46 8.26
N GLU A 43 9.04 5.60 9.25
CA GLU A 43 10.05 5.18 10.24
C GLU A 43 11.24 4.44 9.60
N MET A 44 10.99 3.73 8.50
CA MET A 44 12.04 3.03 7.74
C MET A 44 12.79 3.95 6.79
N GLY A 45 12.31 5.18 6.57
CA GLY A 45 12.96 6.20 5.77
C GLY A 45 12.50 6.25 4.31
N ILE A 46 11.26 5.85 4.00
CA ILE A 46 10.67 6.14 2.69
C ILE A 46 10.66 7.66 2.44
N ALA A 47 10.91 8.07 1.19
CA ALA A 47 10.89 9.46 0.79
C ALA A 47 9.78 9.73 -0.23
N ASP A 48 9.36 11.00 -0.36
CA ASP A 48 8.46 11.42 -1.42
C ASP A 48 9.05 11.07 -2.79
N GLY A 49 8.23 10.49 -3.66
CA GLY A 49 8.67 10.01 -4.98
C GLY A 49 9.25 8.59 -5.00
N ASP A 50 9.35 7.92 -3.84
CA ASP A 50 9.61 6.48 -3.82
C ASP A 50 8.38 5.69 -4.27
N THR A 51 8.61 4.56 -4.94
CA THR A 51 7.55 3.64 -5.35
C THR A 51 7.32 2.61 -4.26
N VAL A 52 6.06 2.36 -3.92
CA VAL A 52 5.63 1.25 -3.06
C VAL A 52 5.00 0.20 -3.95
N ASP A 53 5.47 -1.04 -3.85
CA ASP A 53 4.95 -2.21 -4.57
C ASP A 53 4.28 -3.18 -3.57
N ILE A 54 3.00 -3.45 -3.80
CA ILE A 54 2.17 -4.36 -3.03
C ILE A 54 1.47 -5.34 -3.96
N TYR A 55 2.03 -6.54 -4.16
CA TYR A 55 1.39 -7.61 -4.94
C TYR A 55 0.85 -7.12 -6.30
N ASP A 56 1.73 -6.55 -7.13
CA ASP A 56 1.43 -5.96 -8.45
C ASP A 56 0.63 -4.64 -8.41
N PHE A 57 0.31 -4.13 -7.23
CA PHE A 57 -0.19 -2.77 -7.04
C PHE A 57 0.96 -1.83 -6.70
N GLU A 58 1.38 -1.03 -7.66
CA GLU A 58 2.43 -0.03 -7.51
C GLU A 58 1.85 1.38 -7.41
N PHE A 59 2.37 2.18 -6.48
CA PHE A 59 2.04 3.60 -6.39
C PHE A 59 3.23 4.42 -5.90
N GLU A 60 3.23 5.69 -6.26
CA GLU A 60 4.21 6.65 -5.75
C GLU A 60 3.79 7.12 -4.35
N TYR A 61 4.72 7.04 -3.39
CA TYR A 61 4.52 7.60 -2.07
C TYR A 61 4.58 9.13 -2.12
N GLN A 62 3.51 9.74 -1.62
CA GLN A 62 3.41 11.17 -1.44
C GLN A 62 2.88 11.43 -0.03
N ARG A 63 3.62 12.23 0.74
CA ARG A 63 3.27 12.63 2.10
C ARG A 63 2.08 13.59 2.16
#